data_AF-A0A936WHC9-F1
#
_entry.id   AF-A0A936WHC9-F1
#
_cell.length_a   1.000
_cell.length_b   1.000
_cell.length_c   1.000
_cell.angle_alpha   90.00
_cell.angle_beta   90.00
_cell.angle_gamma   90.00
#
_symmetry.space_group_name_H-M   'P 1'
#
loop_
_entity.id
_entity.type
_entity.pdbx_description
1 polymer ?
#
loop_
_entity_poly.entity_id
_entity_poly.type
_entity_poly.pdbx_seq_one_letter_code
_entity_poly.pdbx_strand_id
1 'polypeptide(L)' 'MIVNAPMGENELKALAERRALLVKRHLEEQGKVANGRMFLVAPKLTAEGIKDKGKPSRVDFTLK' A
#
# COMPACT_ATOMS: atom_id res chain seq x y z
N MET A 1 -10.91 -17.77 21.93
CA MET A 1 -9.77 -17.08 21.29
C MET A 1 -10.10 -16.96 19.81
N ILE A 2 -10.20 -15.74 19.27
CA ILE A 2 -10.40 -15.55 17.83
C ILE A 2 -9.05 -15.81 17.17
N VAL A 3 -8.91 -16.97 16.54
CA VAL A 3 -7.72 -17.31 15.75
C VAL A 3 -7.80 -16.49 14.47
N ASN A 4 -6.75 -15.70 14.18
CA ASN A 4 -6.67 -14.97 12.91
C ASN A 4 -6.83 -15.96 11.76
N ALA A 5 -7.71 -15.65 10.80
CA ALA A 5 -7.82 -16.45 9.59
C ALA A 5 -6.44 -16.52 8.91
N PRO A 6 -5.98 -17.72 8.49
CA PRO A 6 -4.72 -17.84 7.78
C PRO A 6 -4.88 -17.16 6.42
N MET A 7 -4.45 -15.91 6.32
CA MET A 7 -4.38 -15.19 5.07
C MET A 7 -3.13 -15.63 4.32
N GLY A 8 -3.31 -16.14 3.11
CA GLY A 8 -2.19 -16.49 2.23
C GLY A 8 -1.46 -15.24 1.72
N GLU A 9 -0.21 -15.41 1.28
CA GLU A 9 0.59 -14.31 0.72
C GLU A 9 -0.12 -13.60 -0.45
N ASN A 10 -0.88 -14.34 -1.25
CA ASN A 10 -1.66 -13.80 -2.37
C ASN A 10 -2.76 -12.86 -1.90
N GLU A 11 -3.42 -13.16 -0.79
CA GLU A 11 -4.47 -12.32 -0.21
C GLU A 11 -3.87 -11.03 0.38
N LEU A 12 -2.69 -11.14 0.99
CA LEU A 12 -1.95 -9.97 1.46
C LEU A 12 -1.49 -9.06 0.32
N LYS A 13 -1.03 -9.64 -0.80
CA LYS A 13 -0.71 -8.87 -2.01
C LYS A 13 -1.94 -8.15 -2.57
N ALA A 14 -3.05 -8.87 -2.75
CA ALA A 14 -4.29 -8.29 -3.24
C ALA A 14 -4.81 -7.16 -2.32
N LEU A 15 -4.69 -7.33 -0.99
CA LEU A 15 -5.05 -6.30 -0.02
C LEU A 15 -4.16 -5.06 -0.15
N ALA A 16 -2.85 -5.23 -0.29
CA ALA A 16 -1.91 -4.13 -0.45
C ALA A 16 -2.15 -3.35 -1.76
N GLU A 17 -2.37 -4.06 -2.87
CA GLU A 17 -2.72 -3.47 -4.16
C GLU A 17 -4.02 -2.67 -4.09
N ARG A 18 -5.06 -3.23 -3.47
CA ARG A 18 -6.35 -2.54 -3.29
C ARG A 18 -6.19 -1.25 -2.49
N ARG A 19 -5.40 -1.26 -1.41
CA ARG A 19 -5.12 -0.06 -0.59
C ARG A 19 -4.41 1.01 -1.43
N ALA A 20 -3.38 0.63 -2.18
CA ALA A 20 -2.64 1.56 -3.02
C ALA A 20 -3.52 2.17 -4.14
N LEU A 21 -4.41 1.37 -4.75
CA LEU A 21 -5.37 1.84 -5.74
C LEU A 21 -6.36 2.87 -5.17
N LEU A 22 -6.89 2.62 -3.97
CA LEU A 22 -7.81 3.56 -3.32
C LEU A 22 -7.13 4.89 -3.01
N VAL A 23 -5.89 4.83 -2.53
CA VAL A 23 -5.09 6.03 -2.25
C VAL A 23 -4.77 6.80 -3.54
N LYS A 24 -4.43 6.10 -4.63
CA LYS A 24 -4.23 6.73 -5.94
C LYS A 24 -5.48 7.48 -6.40
N ARG A 25 -6.66 6.84 -6.36
CA ARG A 25 -7.92 7.50 -6.73
C ARG A 25 -8.22 8.72 -5.85
N HIS A 26 -7.96 8.61 -4.55
CA HIS A 26 -8.14 9.74 -3.64
C HIS A 26 -7.25 10.93 -4.00
N LEU A 27 -5.99 10.68 -4.38
CA LEU A 27 -5.07 11.73 -4.85
C LEU A 27 -5.47 12.33 -6.20
N GLU A 28 -6.08 11.54 -7.08
CA GLU A 28 -6.64 12.03 -8.35
C GLU A 28 -7.83 12.95 -8.11
N GLU A 29 -8.80 12.50 -7.30
CA GLU A 29 -10.06 13.19 -7.05
C GLU A 29 -9.92 14.41 -6.13
N GLN A 30 -9.26 14.24 -4.98
CA GLN A 30 -9.16 15.25 -3.94
C GLN A 30 -7.86 16.05 -4.03
N GLY A 31 -6.75 15.37 -4.34
CA GLY A 31 -5.42 15.98 -4.43
C GLY A 31 -5.15 16.68 -5.77
N LYS A 32 -6.00 16.48 -6.79
CA LYS A 32 -5.81 16.97 -8.17
C LYS A 32 -4.46 16.57 -8.77
N VAL A 33 -3.91 15.43 -8.33
CA VAL A 33 -2.66 14.89 -8.87
C VAL A 33 -2.97 14.18 -10.18
N ALA A 34 -2.29 14.57 -11.25
CA ALA A 34 -2.49 13.93 -12.55
C ALA A 34 -2.08 12.45 -12.49
N ASN A 35 -2.94 11.55 -12.98
CA ASN A 35 -2.71 10.10 -12.99
C ASN A 35 -1.35 9.72 -13.60
N GLY A 36 -0.92 10.40 -14.68
CA GLY A 36 0.37 10.17 -15.34
C GLY A 36 1.61 10.47 -14.49
N ARG A 37 1.45 11.11 -13.32
CA ARG A 37 2.53 11.34 -12.35
C ARG A 37 2.55 10.31 -11.22
N MET A 38 1.58 9.39 -11.17
CA MET A 38 1.41 8.42 -10.09
C MET A 38 1.55 6.98 -10.59
N PHE A 39 2.62 6.33 -10.14
CA PHE A 39 2.95 4.95 -10.51
C PHE A 39 2.77 4.03 -9.31
N LEU A 40 2.04 2.94 -9.50
CA LEU A 40 1.92 1.88 -8.52
C LEU A 40 3.13 0.96 -8.64
N VAL A 41 3.73 0.61 -7.50
CA VAL A 41 4.84 -0.35 -7.42
C VAL A 41 4.36 -1.63 -6.77
N ALA A 42 5.07 -2.74 -7.03
CA ALA A 42 4.74 -4.02 -6.43
C ALA A 42 4.77 -3.94 -4.88
N PRO A 43 3.78 -4.53 -4.19
CA PRO A 43 3.72 -4.50 -2.74
C PRO A 43 4.84 -5.31 -2.12
N LYS A 44 5.45 -4.78 -1.06
CA LYS A 44 6.42 -5.50 -0.22
C LYS A 44 5.67 -6.11 0.95
N LEU A 45 5.80 -7.43 1.13
CA LEU A 45 5.19 -8.15 2.26
C LEU A 45 6.07 -8.14 3.52
N THR A 46 7.32 -7.69 3.40
CA THR A 46 8.27 -7.58 4.52
C THR A 46 8.36 -6.14 5.00
N ALA A 47 8.71 -5.95 6.28
CA ALA A 47 8.95 -4.64 6.89
C ALA A 47 10.33 -4.05 6.53
N GLU A 48 11.00 -4.59 5.51
CA GLU A 48 12.34 -4.18 5.13
C GLU A 48 12.37 -2.74 4.62
N GLY A 49 13.22 -1.92 5.25
CA GLY A 49 13.39 -0.51 4.90
C GLY A 49 12.61 0.48 5.78
N ILE A 50 11.77 -0.01 6.70
CA ILE A 50 11.04 0.84 7.66
C ILE A 50 11.97 1.17 8.84
N LYS A 51 12.61 2.35 8.77
CA LYS A 51 13.56 2.84 9.79
C LYS A 51 12.91 3.75 10.85
N ASP A 52 11.68 4.19 10.60
CA ASP A 52 10.94 5.17 11.38
C ASP A 52 10.08 4.55 12.50
N LYS A 53 10.29 3.27 12.84
CA LYS A 53 9.50 2.50 13.83
C LYS A 53 7.97 2.51 13.58
N GLY A 54 7.55 2.85 12.36
CA GLY A 54 6.14 2.86 11.96
C GLY A 54 5.57 1.45 11.81
N LYS A 55 4.24 1.34 11.75
CA LYS A 55 3.57 0.06 11.45
C LYS A 55 3.89 -0.37 10.00
N PRO A 56 4.24 -1.65 9.76
CA PRO A 56 4.61 -2.12 8.43
C PRO A 56 3.47 -2.18 7.43
N SER A 57 2.22 -2.25 7.90
CA SER A 57 1.04 -2.26 7.05
C SER A 57 0.62 -0.83 6.66
N ARG A 58 1.26 -0.25 5.65
CA ARG A 58 0.97 1.11 5.17
C ARG A 58 1.16 1.26 3.67
N VAL A 59 0.70 2.39 3.13
CA VAL A 59 1.02 2.83 1.76
C VAL A 59 2.12 3.89 1.88
N ASP A 60 3.28 3.60 1.31
CA ASP A 60 4.43 4.51 1.29
C ASP A 60 4.48 5.30 -0.03
N PHE A 61 5.01 6.53 0.05
CA PHE A 61 5.23 7.38 -1.12
C PHE A 61 6.69 7.70 -1.28
N THR A 62 7.14 7.81 -2.52
CA THR A 62 8.48 8.30 -2.84
C THR A 62 8.38 9.21 -4.04
N LEU A 63 8.86 10.44 -3.86
CA LEU A 63 9.03 11.41 -4.94
C LEU A 63 10.48 11.28 -5.42
N LYS A 64 10.65 11.07 -6.72
CA LYS A 64 11.95 11.12 -7.39
C LYS A 64 12.02 12.38 -8.23
#